data_AF-A0A4R1L9U3-F1
#
_entry.id   AF-A0A4R1L9U3-F1
#
_cell.length_a   1.000
_cell.length_b   1.000
_cell.length_c   1.000
_cell.angle_alpha   90.00
_cell.angle_beta   90.00
_cell.angle_gamma   90.00
#
_symmetry.space_group_name_H-M   'P 1'
#
loop_
_entity.id
_entity.type
_entity.pdbx_description
1 polymer ?
#
loop_
_entity_poly.entity_id
_entity_poly.type
_entity_poly.pdbx_seq_one_letter_code
_entity_poly.pdbx_strand_id
1 'polypeptide(L)'
;MSPAATRTLPARKPAKRKKKQGGPGLLVWLPVIAGIAITPLTVRAAGVMAMSGPGALRLLYPYVVLLQTPVLGLPAELASNLSQLMMYLQFPIYGLLAMLTMRSRSWVSGLGSAIFMHFAAVFVLFLMAHM
;
A
#
# COMPACT_ATOMS: atom_id res chain seq x y z
N MET A 1 24.58 49.17 57.99
CA MET A 1 24.66 48.50 56.68
C MET A 1 24.54 47.00 56.93
N SER A 2 23.38 46.41 56.64
CA SER A 2 23.17 44.96 56.79
C SER A 2 23.05 44.34 55.40
N PRO A 3 23.71 43.21 55.11
CA PRO A 3 23.54 42.54 53.83
C PRO A 3 22.26 41.71 53.86
N ALA A 4 21.34 41.99 52.94
CA ALA A 4 20.18 41.14 52.70
C ALA A 4 20.63 39.87 51.97
N ALA A 5 20.41 38.71 52.58
CA ALA A 5 20.72 37.42 52.00
C ALA A 5 19.76 37.08 50.86
N THR A 6 20.28 36.99 49.63
CA THR A 6 19.53 36.55 48.45
C THR A 6 19.25 35.05 48.55
N ARG A 7 18.00 34.69 48.85
CA ARG A 7 17.51 33.30 48.83
C ARG A 7 17.38 32.84 47.37
N THR A 8 18.32 32.00 46.91
CA THR A 8 18.19 31.30 45.63
C THR A 8 17.11 30.21 45.73
N LEU A 9 16.01 30.38 44.98
CA LEU A 9 14.98 29.35 44.86
C LEU A 9 15.52 28.15 44.04
N PRO A 10 15.19 26.90 44.42
CA PRO A 10 15.66 25.72 43.69
C PRO A 10 15.01 25.63 42.31
N ALA A 11 15.83 25.57 41.27
CA ALA A 11 15.37 25.37 39.90
C ALA A 11 14.64 24.03 39.76
N ARG A 12 13.34 24.09 39.45
CA ARG A 12 12.49 22.92 39.22
C ARG A 12 12.96 22.21 37.96
N LYS A 13 13.60 21.05 38.10
CA LYS A 13 14.04 20.23 36.95
C LYS A 13 12.81 19.89 36.08
N PRO A 14 12.84 20.11 34.77
CA PRO A 14 11.74 19.73 33.90
C PRO A 14 11.61 18.20 33.94
N ALA A 15 10.46 17.72 34.43
CA ALA A 15 10.12 16.32 34.38
C ALA A 15 10.13 15.88 32.91
N LYS A 16 11.11 15.06 32.51
CA LYS A 16 11.11 14.40 31.20
C LYS A 16 9.85 13.55 31.12
N ARG A 17 8.81 14.07 30.46
CA ARG A 17 7.62 13.31 30.07
C ARG A 17 8.13 12.12 29.25
N LYS A 18 8.10 10.92 29.84
CA LYS A 18 8.34 9.66 29.12
C LYS A 18 7.29 9.59 28.02
N LYS A 19 7.70 9.90 26.79
CA LYS A 19 6.90 9.72 25.58
C LYS A 19 6.61 8.21 25.53
N LYS A 20 5.36 7.80 25.81
CA LYS A 20 4.95 6.41 25.60
C LYS A 20 5.27 6.11 24.13
N GLN A 21 6.28 5.27 23.89
CA GLN A 21 6.46 4.60 22.61
C GLN A 21 5.25 3.66 22.47
N GLY A 22 4.10 4.21 22.09
CA GLY A 22 3.01 3.40 21.58
C GLY A 22 3.55 2.69 20.36
N GLY A 23 3.47 1.35 20.36
CA GLY A 23 3.75 0.55 19.18
C GLY A 23 2.95 1.05 17.97
N PRO A 24 3.24 0.55 16.76
CA PRO A 24 2.53 0.97 15.56
C PRO A 24 1.02 0.86 15.80
N GLY A 25 0.37 2.02 15.94
CA GLY A 25 -1.04 2.09 16.31
C GLY A 25 -1.89 1.37 15.26
N LEU A 26 -3.12 1.04 15.62
CA LEU A 26 -4.09 0.39 14.73
C LEU A 26 -4.18 1.05 13.33
N LEU A 27 -3.91 2.36 13.26
CA LEU A 27 -3.82 3.12 12.01
C LEU A 27 -2.81 2.57 10.99
N VAL A 28 -1.72 1.93 11.43
CA VAL A 28 -0.70 1.35 10.53
C VAL A 28 -1.24 0.12 9.79
N TRP A 29 -2.23 -0.57 10.36
CA TRP A 29 -2.88 -1.74 9.74
C TRP A 29 -4.03 -1.37 8.80
N LEU A 30 -4.51 -0.12 8.83
CA LEU A 30 -5.61 0.33 7.99
C LEU A 30 -5.42 0.02 6.50
N PRO A 31 -4.23 0.22 5.88
CA PRO A 31 -4.06 -0.08 4.46
C PRO A 31 -4.25 -1.56 4.12
N VAL A 32 -3.78 -2.47 4.99
CA VAL A 32 -3.96 -3.92 4.79
C VAL A 32 -5.43 -4.29 4.92
N ILE A 33 -6.10 -3.81 5.96
CA ILE A 33 -7.52 -4.06 6.19
C ILE A 33 -8.35 -3.52 5.02
N ALA A 34 -8.06 -2.29 4.57
CA ALA A 34 -8.72 -1.69 3.41
C ALA A 34 -8.47 -2.49 2.12
N GLY A 35 -7.24 -2.95 1.90
CA GLY A 35 -6.87 -3.80 0.77
C GLY A 35 -7.64 -5.13 0.74
N ILE A 36 -7.86 -5.75 1.90
CA ILE A 36 -8.68 -6.97 2.02
C ILE A 36 -10.16 -6.64 1.80
N ALA A 37 -10.66 -5.59 2.44
CA ALA A 37 -12.07 -5.21 2.39
C ALA A 37 -12.53 -4.80 0.98
N ILE A 38 -11.64 -4.21 0.17
CA ILE A 38 -11.98 -3.77 -1.19
C ILE A 38 -11.97 -4.91 -2.22
N THR A 39 -11.21 -5.99 -1.97
CA THR A 39 -11.10 -7.14 -2.89
C THR A 39 -12.45 -7.70 -3.39
N PRO A 40 -13.46 -8.00 -2.55
CA PRO A 40 -14.73 -8.52 -3.06
C PRO A 40 -15.46 -7.52 -3.97
N LEU A 41 -15.32 -6.22 -3.71
CA LEU A 41 -15.91 -5.17 -4.55
C LEU A 41 -15.21 -5.12 -5.91
N THR A 42 -13.88 -5.16 -5.93
CA THR A 42 -13.10 -5.08 -7.17
C THR A 42 -13.23 -6.34 -8.02
N VAL A 43 -13.36 -7.53 -7.41
CA VAL A 43 -13.65 -8.77 -8.13
C VAL A 43 -15.00 -8.68 -8.84
N ARG A 44 -16.03 -8.13 -8.17
CA ARG A 44 -17.33 -7.87 -8.81
C ARG A 44 -17.20 -6.84 -9.93
N ALA A 45 -16.45 -5.77 -9.71
CA ALA A 45 -16.19 -4.75 -10.72
C ALA A 45 -15.46 -5.33 -11.94
N ALA A 46 -14.52 -6.25 -11.77
CA ALA A 46 -13.86 -6.95 -12.87
C ALA A 46 -14.85 -7.76 -13.72
N GLY A 47 -15.81 -8.44 -13.09
CA GLY A 47 -16.88 -9.14 -13.82
C GLY A 47 -17.66 -8.21 -14.75
N VAL A 48 -17.98 -7.00 -14.30
CA VAL A 48 -18.67 -5.97 -15.11
C VAL A 48 -17.72 -5.39 -16.16
N MET A 49 -16.48 -5.08 -15.79
CA MET A 49 -15.49 -4.47 -16.69
C MET A 49 -15.03 -5.41 -17.80
N ALA A 50 -15.06 -6.72 -17.58
CA ALA A 50 -14.80 -7.70 -18.62
C ALA A 50 -15.74 -7.54 -19.83
N MET A 51 -16.97 -7.05 -19.60
CA MET A 51 -17.94 -6.76 -20.66
C MET A 51 -17.66 -5.43 -21.38
N SER A 52 -16.91 -4.51 -20.75
CA SER A 52 -16.56 -3.20 -21.31
C SER A 52 -15.32 -3.25 -22.23
N GLY A 53 -14.69 -4.42 -22.34
CA GLY A 53 -13.54 -4.67 -23.20
C GLY A 53 -12.19 -4.76 -22.46
N PRO A 54 -11.12 -5.16 -23.16
CA PRO A 54 -9.84 -5.54 -22.54
C PRO A 54 -9.13 -4.39 -21.83
N GLY A 55 -9.36 -3.15 -22.25
CA GLY A 55 -8.72 -1.96 -21.66
C GLY A 55 -9.10 -1.72 -20.20
N ALA A 56 -10.36 -1.99 -19.84
CA ALA A 56 -10.85 -1.78 -18.48
C ALA A 56 -10.18 -2.74 -17.48
N LEU A 57 -9.99 -4.00 -17.87
CA LEU A 57 -9.28 -4.99 -17.05
C LEU A 57 -7.80 -4.68 -16.90
N ARG A 58 -7.14 -4.14 -17.95
CA ARG A 58 -5.74 -3.70 -17.86
C ARG A 58 -5.54 -2.61 -16.81
N LEU A 59 -6.50 -1.70 -16.67
CA LEU A 59 -6.44 -0.64 -15.66
C LEU A 59 -6.79 -1.18 -14.27
N LEU A 60 -7.83 -2.01 -14.14
CA LEU A 60 -8.26 -2.48 -12.82
C LEU A 60 -7.31 -3.55 -12.22
N TYR A 61 -6.82 -4.46 -13.06
CA TYR A 61 -6.05 -5.64 -12.66
C TYR A 61 -4.80 -5.83 -13.55
N PRO A 62 -3.86 -4.87 -13.55
CA PRO A 62 -2.71 -4.91 -14.46
C PRO A 62 -1.83 -6.15 -14.25
N TYR A 63 -1.62 -6.58 -13.01
CA TYR A 63 -0.80 -7.77 -12.73
C TYR A 63 -1.47 -9.08 -13.16
N VAL A 64 -2.80 -9.14 -13.15
CA VAL A 64 -3.54 -10.30 -13.67
C VAL A 64 -3.31 -10.42 -15.17
N VAL A 65 -3.44 -9.30 -15.91
CA VAL A 65 -3.21 -9.29 -17.36
C VAL A 65 -1.76 -9.58 -17.71
N LEU A 66 -0.79 -9.06 -16.94
CA LEU A 66 0.63 -9.36 -17.13
C LEU A 66 0.92 -10.86 -17.02
N LEU A 67 0.36 -11.53 -16.01
CA LEU A 67 0.56 -12.97 -15.81
C LEU A 67 -0.04 -13.82 -16.94
N GLN A 68 -1.06 -13.33 -17.63
CA GLN A 68 -1.65 -13.98 -18.81
C GLN A 68 -0.90 -13.68 -20.12
N THR A 69 0.12 -12.83 -20.09
CA THR A 69 0.82 -12.43 -21.31
C THR A 69 1.77 -13.54 -21.77
N PRO A 70 1.72 -13.95 -23.05
CA PRO A 70 2.53 -15.06 -23.56
C PRO A 70 4.05 -14.80 -23.50
N VAL A 71 4.47 -13.53 -23.41
CA VAL A 71 5.88 -13.12 -23.27
C VAL A 71 6.54 -13.72 -22.03
N LEU A 72 5.77 -14.03 -20.98
CA LEU A 72 6.31 -14.68 -19.78
C LEU A 72 6.62 -16.17 -19.97
N GLY A 73 6.18 -16.78 -21.09
CA GLY A 73 6.43 -18.20 -21.38
C GLY A 73 5.78 -19.17 -20.39
N LEU A 74 4.79 -18.73 -19.62
CA LEU A 74 4.12 -19.55 -18.62
C LEU A 74 3.16 -20.55 -19.31
N PRO A 75 3.10 -21.82 -18.86
CA PRO A 75 2.04 -22.74 -19.26
C PRO A 75 0.66 -22.13 -18.98
N ALA A 76 -0.30 -22.34 -19.88
CA ALA A 76 -1.62 -21.70 -19.80
C ALA A 76 -2.34 -21.95 -18.47
N GLU A 77 -2.27 -23.17 -17.95
CA GLU A 77 -2.86 -23.53 -16.66
C GLU A 77 -2.21 -22.78 -15.49
N LEU A 78 -0.88 -22.68 -15.49
CA LEU A 78 -0.15 -21.95 -14.46
C LEU A 78 -0.44 -20.45 -14.52
N ALA A 79 -0.45 -19.87 -15.72
CA ALA A 79 -0.82 -18.47 -15.94
C ALA A 79 -2.24 -18.19 -15.43
N SER A 80 -3.21 -19.08 -15.71
CA SER A 80 -4.59 -18.97 -15.23
C SER A 80 -4.66 -18.99 -13.70
N ASN A 81 -4.04 -19.99 -13.06
CA ASN A 81 -4.06 -20.15 -11.60
C ASN A 81 -3.40 -18.96 -10.89
N LEU A 82 -2.25 -18.49 -11.38
CA LEU A 82 -1.56 -17.33 -10.82
C LEU A 82 -2.36 -16.05 -11.01
N SER A 83 -3.00 -15.88 -12.17
CA SER A 83 -3.86 -14.73 -12.46
C SER A 83 -5.06 -14.67 -11.52
N GLN A 84 -5.71 -15.81 -11.30
CA GLN A 84 -6.83 -15.92 -10.37
C GLN A 84 -6.38 -15.60 -8.94
N LEU A 85 -5.24 -16.14 -8.49
CA LEU A 85 -4.68 -15.82 -7.19
C LEU A 85 -4.35 -14.31 -7.07
N MET A 86 -3.72 -13.75 -8.09
CA MET A 86 -3.32 -12.33 -8.13
C MET A 86 -4.53 -11.40 -8.08
N MET A 87 -5.66 -11.79 -8.66
CA MET A 87 -6.91 -11.03 -8.59
C MET A 87 -7.40 -10.82 -7.15
N TYR A 88 -7.14 -11.77 -6.25
CA TYR A 88 -7.46 -11.64 -4.83
C TYR A 88 -6.34 -10.97 -4.02
N LEU A 89 -5.09 -11.13 -4.45
CA LEU A 89 -3.92 -10.68 -3.70
C LEU A 89 -3.45 -9.25 -4.02
N GLN A 90 -3.72 -8.68 -5.21
CA GLN A 90 -3.08 -7.40 -5.57
C GLN A 90 -3.37 -6.30 -4.54
N PHE A 91 -4.62 -6.18 -4.08
CA PHE A 91 -5.02 -5.12 -3.14
C PHE A 91 -4.47 -5.36 -1.72
N PRO A 92 -4.52 -6.59 -1.16
CA PRO A 92 -3.78 -6.92 0.06
C PRO A 92 -2.28 -6.63 -0.04
N ILE A 93 -1.65 -6.96 -1.17
CA ILE A 93 -0.21 -6.69 -1.41
C ILE A 93 0.05 -5.18 -1.42
N TYR A 94 -0.80 -4.39 -2.08
CA TYR A 94 -0.70 -2.92 -2.04
C TYR A 94 -0.87 -2.37 -0.63
N GLY A 95 -1.84 -2.89 0.13
CA GLY A 95 -2.05 -2.54 1.53
C GLY A 95 -0.84 -2.86 2.40
N LEU A 96 -0.23 -4.03 2.20
CA LEU A 96 0.99 -4.43 2.90
C LEU A 96 2.17 -3.53 2.55
N LEU A 97 2.36 -3.23 1.25
CA LEU A 97 3.40 -2.30 0.79
C LEU A 97 3.21 -0.91 1.41
N ALA A 98 1.99 -0.39 1.39
CA ALA A 98 1.66 0.89 1.98
C ALA A 98 1.95 0.89 3.49
N MET A 99 1.52 -0.14 4.22
CA MET A 99 1.81 -0.32 5.64
C MET A 99 3.31 -0.32 5.94
N LEU A 100 4.10 -1.11 5.22
CA LEU A 100 5.56 -1.21 5.42
C LEU A 100 6.26 0.12 5.14
N THR A 101 5.82 0.82 4.09
CA THR A 101 6.36 2.13 3.72
C THR A 101 5.96 3.22 4.74
N MET A 102 4.72 3.15 5.26
CA MET A 102 4.23 4.05 6.29
C MET A 102 4.98 3.90 7.60
N ARG A 103 5.40 2.68 7.95
CA ARG A 103 6.17 2.40 9.15
C ARG A 103 7.52 3.13 9.17
N SER A 104 8.13 3.35 8.00
CA SER A 104 9.45 3.97 7.88
C SER A 104 9.42 5.45 7.47
N ARG A 105 8.31 5.94 6.89
CA ARG A 105 8.15 7.32 6.42
C ARG A 105 6.83 7.97 6.82
N SER A 106 5.88 8.02 5.90
CA SER A 106 4.63 8.79 6.02
C SER A 106 3.49 8.12 5.26
N TRP A 107 2.25 8.50 5.58
CA TRP A 107 1.03 8.08 4.86
C TRP A 107 1.10 8.34 3.36
N VAL A 108 1.59 9.53 2.97
CA VAL A 108 1.73 9.90 1.56
C VAL A 108 2.70 8.96 0.84
N SER A 109 3.82 8.60 1.49
CA SER A 109 4.79 7.68 0.91
C SER A 109 4.21 6.27 0.72
N GLY A 110 3.37 5.79 1.64
CA GLY A 110 2.74 4.47 1.51
C GLY A 110 1.65 4.41 0.46
N LEU A 111 0.81 5.44 0.37
CA LEU A 111 -0.17 5.52 -0.71
C LEU A 111 0.52 5.69 -2.07
N GLY A 112 1.54 6.55 -2.12
CA GLY A 112 2.34 6.79 -3.32
C GLY A 112 3.04 5.53 -3.83
N SER A 113 3.54 4.66 -2.94
CA SER A 113 4.18 3.41 -3.36
C SER A 113 3.18 2.41 -3.96
N ALA A 114 1.98 2.28 -3.38
CA ALA A 114 0.92 1.45 -3.93
C ALA A 114 0.47 1.95 -5.32
N ILE A 115 0.23 3.26 -5.45
CA ILE A 115 -0.13 3.90 -6.73
C ILE A 115 0.99 3.67 -7.76
N PHE A 116 2.23 3.94 -7.39
CA PHE A 116 3.39 3.75 -8.27
C PHE A 116 3.48 2.32 -8.78
N MET A 117 3.36 1.31 -7.90
CA MET A 117 3.41 -0.10 -8.31
C MET A 117 2.29 -0.44 -9.30
N HIS A 118 1.06 -0.01 -9.01
CA HIS A 118 -0.08 -0.23 -9.88
C HIS A 118 0.12 0.38 -11.28
N PHE A 119 0.50 1.66 -11.35
CA PHE A 119 0.74 2.34 -12.62
C PHE A 119 1.98 1.85 -13.35
N ALA A 120 3.02 1.38 -12.64
CA ALA A 120 4.16 0.74 -13.27
C ALA A 120 3.73 -0.51 -14.05
N ALA A 121 2.85 -1.34 -13.49
CA ALA A 121 2.32 -2.51 -14.20
C ALA A 121 1.44 -2.12 -15.40
N VAL A 122 0.59 -1.09 -15.26
CA VAL A 122 -0.19 -0.54 -16.39
C VAL A 122 0.72 -0.02 -17.49
N PHE A 123 1.80 0.68 -17.13
CA PHE A 123 2.77 1.22 -18.08
C PHE A 123 3.51 0.10 -18.83
N VAL A 124 3.91 -0.97 -18.13
CA VAL A 124 4.49 -2.17 -18.79
C VAL A 124 3.51 -2.76 -19.80
N LEU A 125 2.23 -2.95 -19.42
CA LEU A 125 1.21 -3.42 -20.35
C LEU A 125 1.00 -2.50 -21.54
N PHE A 126 1.06 -1.18 -21.31
CA PHE A 126 0.98 -0.18 -22.38
C PHE A 126 2.14 -0.33 -23.37
N LEU A 127 3.37 -0.46 -22.88
CA LEU A 127 4.55 -0.69 -23.72
C LEU A 127 4.40 -1.99 -24.53
N MET A 128 3.99 -3.08 -23.89
CA MET A 128 3.79 -4.37 -24.57
C MET A 128 2.70 -4.33 -25.64
N ALA A 129 1.70 -3.47 -25.50
CA ALA A 129 0.64 -3.31 -26.48
C ALA A 129 1.06 -2.51 -27.73
N HIS A 130 2.21 -1.83 -27.69
CA HIS A 130 2.72 -0.98 -28.78
C HIS A 130 4.08 -1.45 -29.33
N MET A 131 4.53 -2.65 -28.93
CA MET A 131 5.67 -3.36 -29.52
C MET A 131 5.17 -4.37 -30.54
#